data_AF-A0A2L0M0K4-F1
#
_entry.id   AF-A0A2L0M0K4-F1
#
_cell.length_a   1.000
_cell.length_b   1.000
_cell.length_c   1.000
_cell.angle_alpha   90.00
_cell.angle_beta   90.00
_cell.angle_gamma   90.00
#
_symmetry.space_group_name_H-M   'P 1'
#
loop_
_entity.id
_entity.type
_entity.pdbx_description
1 polymer ?
#
loop_
_entity_poly.entity_id
_entity_poly.type
_entity_poly.pdbx_seq_one_letter_code
_entity_poly.pdbx_strand_id
1 'polypeptide(L)'
;MDNVLLVTVPTFSVGVLRIDGVVVDLLLAGQHGFWRCGAQVVVDTVDTRRPVSDVNVRELLARGMDQHLVCMDLSEHEVGLRFEDGKLVEVLPPDSRRAYWKDQARHELQRLDLTHGQCLDAELVTRLNRPGIAGMDHVLLALVPAFHVGVLKIDGVVAGVLEPGQHGYWRCGSQVAVEMVDTRLQALEVSGQEILTRDKVNLRLSLVANWRYTDVLGAHGQMSKPVEHLYRELQFGLRAAVGTRTLDELLENKQLIDDSVTERLQAQLPGSGLEVGSLGLRDIILPGEMKTLLAQVVEAEKAAQANVIRRREETQATRSLLNTAKVMEGNPTALRLKELETLERVAERIDRISVFGGLDQVLNGMVSLKAG
;
A
#
# COMPACT_ATOMS: atom_id res chain seq x y z
N MET A 1 -59.39 42.93 33.98
CA MET A 1 -59.40 41.55 34.48
C MET A 1 -58.23 40.73 33.92
N ASP A 2 -57.16 41.35 33.39
CA ASP A 2 -56.08 40.63 32.68
C ASP A 2 -54.73 40.73 33.40
N ASN A 3 -54.71 40.57 34.72
CA ASN A 3 -53.48 40.65 35.51
C ASN A 3 -52.86 39.27 35.81
N VAL A 4 -53.41 38.17 35.29
CA VAL A 4 -52.87 36.81 35.52
C VAL A 4 -52.32 36.23 34.21
N LEU A 5 -51.03 35.93 34.19
CA LEU A 5 -50.37 35.18 33.14
C LEU A 5 -50.42 33.69 33.48
N LEU A 6 -51.11 32.90 32.68
CA LEU A 6 -51.05 31.44 32.73
C LEU A 6 -49.98 30.95 31.74
N VAL A 7 -49.03 30.17 32.24
CA VAL A 7 -47.98 29.54 31.44
C VAL A 7 -48.08 28.03 31.59
N THR A 8 -48.09 27.32 30.47
CA THR A 8 -47.99 25.86 30.45
C THR A 8 -46.57 25.48 30.10
N VAL A 9 -45.88 24.81 31.02
CA VAL A 9 -44.55 24.23 30.78
C VAL A 9 -44.75 22.79 30.28
N PRO A 10 -44.29 22.45 29.06
CA PRO A 10 -44.40 21.10 28.51
C PRO A 10 -43.68 20.04 29.35
N THR A 11 -44.11 18.79 29.23
CA THR A 11 -43.38 17.63 29.76
C THR A 11 -41.96 17.60 29.20
N PHE A 12 -40.96 17.25 30.03
CA PHE A 12 -39.54 17.29 29.70
C PHE A 12 -38.97 18.70 29.43
N SER A 13 -39.67 19.73 29.89
CA SER A 13 -39.16 21.10 29.88
C SER A 13 -39.24 21.73 31.27
N VAL A 14 -38.38 22.71 31.50
CA VAL A 14 -38.42 23.56 32.68
C VAL A 14 -38.63 25.00 32.21
N GLY A 15 -39.59 25.69 32.81
CA GLY A 15 -39.85 27.09 32.55
C GLY A 15 -38.93 27.96 33.41
N VAL A 16 -38.04 28.72 32.80
CA VAL A 16 -37.22 29.73 33.49
C VAL A 16 -38.06 31.00 33.62
N LEU A 17 -38.53 31.30 34.82
CA LEU A 17 -39.30 32.50 35.11
C LEU A 17 -38.37 33.70 35.20
N ARG A 18 -38.54 34.67 34.29
CA ARG A 18 -37.87 35.97 34.29
C ARG A 18 -38.86 37.08 34.61
N ILE A 19 -38.52 37.92 35.60
CA ILE A 19 -39.26 39.14 35.94
C ILE A 19 -38.33 40.32 35.69
N ASP A 20 -38.74 41.24 34.81
CA ASP A 20 -37.96 42.40 34.37
C ASP A 20 -36.55 42.03 33.86
N GLY A 21 -36.47 40.90 33.14
CA GLY A 21 -35.23 40.37 32.56
C GLY A 21 -34.38 39.51 33.50
N VAL A 22 -34.72 39.46 34.80
CA VAL A 22 -33.95 38.74 35.81
C VAL A 22 -34.59 37.37 36.09
N VAL A 23 -33.80 36.29 36.11
CA VAL A 23 -34.29 34.96 36.52
C VAL A 23 -34.67 34.96 38.00
N VAL A 24 -35.92 34.58 38.28
CA VAL A 24 -36.51 34.53 39.61
C VAL A 24 -36.73 33.10 40.08
N ASP A 25 -37.22 32.21 39.22
CA ASP A 25 -37.58 30.83 39.62
C ASP A 25 -37.58 29.83 38.44
N LEU A 26 -37.63 28.53 38.74
CA LEU A 26 -37.85 27.46 37.78
C LEU A 26 -39.20 26.78 37.98
N LEU A 27 -39.93 26.64 36.89
CA LEU A 27 -41.24 26.03 36.84
C LEU A 27 -41.10 24.62 36.29
N LEU A 28 -41.43 23.63 37.12
CA LEU A 28 -41.55 22.25 36.68
C LEU A 28 -42.67 22.11 35.63
N ALA A 29 -42.64 21.02 34.86
CA ALA A 29 -43.70 20.74 33.88
C ALA A 29 -45.10 20.79 34.53
N GLY A 30 -46.03 21.55 33.92
CA GLY A 30 -47.33 21.84 34.51
C GLY A 30 -47.88 23.21 34.14
N GLN A 31 -49.04 23.55 34.69
CA GLN A 31 -49.66 24.88 34.52
C GLN A 31 -49.33 25.77 35.72
N HIS A 32 -48.84 26.97 35.44
CA HIS A 32 -48.44 27.95 36.45
C HIS A 32 -49.11 29.30 36.17
N GLY A 33 -49.51 30.01 37.23
CA GLY A 33 -50.20 31.30 37.14
C GLY A 33 -49.46 32.40 37.88
N PHE A 34 -49.21 33.54 37.22
CA PHE A 34 -48.47 34.67 37.80
C PHE A 34 -49.27 35.96 37.72
N TRP A 35 -49.25 36.74 38.80
CA TRP A 35 -49.82 38.08 38.79
C TRP A 35 -48.84 39.10 38.20
N ARG A 36 -49.23 39.73 37.09
CA ARG A 36 -48.50 40.82 36.44
C ARG A 36 -48.85 42.15 37.10
N CYS A 37 -48.24 42.45 38.25
CA CYS A 37 -48.39 43.74 38.94
C CYS A 37 -47.40 44.78 38.39
N GLY A 38 -47.53 45.13 37.10
CA GLY A 38 -46.69 46.17 36.46
C GLY A 38 -45.27 45.76 36.05
N ALA A 39 -44.83 44.55 36.40
CA ALA A 39 -43.56 43.96 35.99
C ALA A 39 -43.70 43.09 34.73
N GLN A 40 -42.65 43.04 33.90
CA GLN A 40 -42.60 42.19 32.71
C GLN A 40 -42.26 40.75 33.11
N VAL A 41 -43.27 39.88 33.12
CA VAL A 41 -43.12 38.44 33.41
C VAL A 41 -43.02 37.64 32.11
N VAL A 42 -41.87 37.00 31.90
CA VAL A 42 -41.55 36.10 30.77
C VAL A 42 -41.18 34.73 31.33
N VAL A 43 -41.60 33.66 30.66
CA VAL A 43 -41.16 32.29 31.00
C VAL A 43 -40.54 31.67 29.78
N ASP A 44 -39.24 31.43 29.84
CA ASP A 44 -38.50 30.75 28.77
C ASP A 44 -38.55 29.25 29.01
N THR A 45 -39.09 28.49 28.05
CA THR A 45 -39.13 27.02 28.17
C THR A 45 -37.80 26.44 27.72
N VAL A 46 -37.10 25.76 28.62
CA VAL A 46 -35.83 25.06 28.35
C VAL A 46 -36.08 23.56 28.27
N ASP A 47 -35.68 22.94 27.16
CA ASP A 47 -35.75 21.49 26.99
C ASP A 47 -34.73 20.81 27.92
N THR A 48 -35.23 20.04 28.88
CA THR A 48 -34.39 19.36 29.88
C THR A 48 -33.61 18.18 29.32
N ARG A 49 -33.91 17.73 28.10
CA ARG A 49 -33.17 16.67 27.40
C ARG A 49 -31.85 17.19 26.80
N ARG A 50 -31.64 18.50 26.80
CA ARG A 50 -30.42 19.12 26.32
C ARG A 50 -29.57 19.62 27.50
N PRO A 51 -28.23 19.51 27.41
CA PRO A 51 -27.37 20.08 28.42
C PRO A 51 -27.52 21.60 28.46
N VAL A 52 -27.42 22.17 29.65
CA VAL A 52 -27.43 23.61 29.85
C VAL A 52 -26.07 24.19 29.47
N SER A 53 -26.07 25.22 28.62
CA SER A 53 -24.85 25.94 28.20
C SER A 53 -24.25 26.78 29.33
N ASP A 54 -22.92 26.94 29.32
CA ASP A 54 -22.13 27.64 30.35
C ASP A 54 -22.72 29.00 30.80
N VAL A 55 -23.12 29.84 29.84
CA VAL A 55 -23.74 31.15 30.11
C VAL A 55 -24.96 31.04 31.03
N ASN A 56 -25.78 30.01 30.85
CA ASN A 56 -26.98 29.79 31.65
C ASN A 56 -26.67 29.07 32.97
N VAL A 57 -25.59 28.29 33.05
CA VAL A 57 -25.21 27.58 34.28
C VAL A 57 -24.87 28.57 35.41
N ARG A 58 -24.11 29.64 35.12
CA ARG A 58 -23.77 30.66 36.13
C ARG A 58 -25.01 31.36 36.69
N GLU A 59 -25.95 31.71 35.82
CA GLU A 59 -27.20 32.40 36.19
C GLU A 59 -28.09 31.51 37.07
N LEU A 60 -28.23 30.22 36.71
CA LEU A 60 -29.03 29.25 37.46
C LEU A 60 -28.40 28.90 38.82
N LEU A 61 -27.07 28.70 38.88
CA LEU A 61 -26.38 28.40 40.12
C LEU A 61 -26.40 29.56 41.12
N ALA A 62 -26.27 30.80 40.65
CA ALA A 62 -26.34 32.00 41.51
C ALA A 62 -27.71 32.17 42.21
N ARG A 63 -28.73 31.43 41.77
CA ARG A 63 -30.10 31.47 42.32
C ARG A 63 -30.45 30.26 43.18
N GLY A 64 -29.46 29.41 43.54
CA GLY A 64 -29.68 28.27 44.47
C GLY A 64 -30.38 27.07 43.82
N MET A 65 -30.21 26.88 42.51
CA MET A 65 -30.82 25.79 41.74
C MET A 65 -29.89 24.56 41.61
N ASP A 66 -28.86 24.48 42.45
CA ASP A 66 -27.93 23.35 42.56
C ASP A 66 -28.62 22.03 42.94
N GLN A 67 -29.79 22.11 43.59
CA GLN A 67 -30.57 20.93 43.94
C GLN A 67 -31.14 20.18 42.72
N HIS A 68 -31.41 20.85 41.59
CA HIS A 68 -31.98 20.22 40.38
C HIS A 68 -30.94 19.91 39.28
N LEU A 69 -29.72 20.44 39.42
CA LEU A 69 -28.67 20.35 38.43
C LEU A 69 -27.49 19.52 38.94
N VAL A 70 -26.89 18.73 38.06
CA VAL A 70 -25.56 18.15 38.24
C VAL A 70 -24.60 18.94 37.36
N CYS A 71 -23.64 19.63 37.97
CA CYS A 71 -22.70 20.49 37.26
C CYS A 71 -21.31 19.85 37.14
N MET A 72 -20.72 20.01 35.97
CA MET A 72 -19.32 19.70 35.70
C MET A 72 -18.62 21.01 35.38
N ASP A 73 -17.61 21.34 36.20
CA ASP A 73 -16.72 22.47 35.99
C ASP A 73 -15.32 21.87 35.90
N LEU A 74 -14.73 21.94 34.71
CA LEU A 74 -13.43 21.35 34.41
C LEU A 74 -12.38 22.44 34.33
N SER A 75 -11.21 22.16 34.88
CA SER A 75 -10.02 23.00 34.70
C SER A 75 -9.35 22.76 33.33
N GLU A 76 -8.29 23.53 33.06
CA GLU A 76 -7.46 23.46 31.84
C GLU A 76 -6.78 22.09 31.62
N HIS A 77 -6.69 21.27 32.66
CA HIS A 77 -6.04 19.95 32.62
C HIS A 77 -7.01 18.81 32.95
N GLU A 78 -8.32 19.06 33.00
CA GLU A 78 -9.30 18.01 33.30
C GLU A 78 -10.19 17.71 32.09
N VAL A 79 -10.40 16.43 31.81
CA VAL A 79 -11.44 15.95 30.89
C VAL A 79 -12.61 15.42 31.69
N GLY A 80 -13.82 15.75 31.25
CA GLY A 80 -15.05 15.25 31.85
C GLY A 80 -15.60 14.06 31.09
N LEU A 81 -15.99 13.02 31.81
CA LEU A 81 -16.79 11.92 31.29
C LEU A 81 -18.16 11.96 31.96
N ARG A 82 -19.21 12.00 31.14
CA ARG A 82 -20.59 11.89 31.61
C ARG A 82 -21.14 10.51 31.29
N PHE A 83 -21.58 9.85 32.35
CA PHE A 83 -22.32 8.61 32.29
C PHE A 83 -23.80 8.88 32.56
N GLU A 84 -24.64 8.19 31.81
CA GLU A 84 -26.09 8.18 31.97
C GLU A 84 -26.52 6.71 32.15
N ASP A 85 -27.08 6.41 33.31
CA ASP A 85 -27.46 5.04 33.71
C ASP A 85 -26.30 4.03 33.52
N GLY A 86 -25.08 4.46 33.87
CA GLY A 86 -23.85 3.66 33.78
C GLY A 86 -23.25 3.53 32.37
N LYS A 87 -23.83 4.18 31.35
CA LYS A 87 -23.29 4.20 29.98
C LYS A 87 -22.61 5.53 29.71
N LEU A 88 -21.41 5.50 29.15
CA LEU A 88 -20.73 6.70 28.70
C LEU A 88 -21.49 7.30 27.51
N VAL A 89 -21.89 8.57 27.62
CA VAL A 89 -22.71 9.27 26.61
C VAL A 89 -22.07 10.56 26.11
N GLU A 90 -21.12 11.13 26.85
CA GLU A 90 -20.49 12.40 26.47
C GLU A 90 -19.08 12.52 27.08
N VAL A 91 -18.17 13.06 26.26
CA VAL A 91 -16.82 13.48 26.62
C VAL A 91 -16.77 15.00 26.55
N LEU A 92 -16.28 15.64 27.61
CA LEU A 92 -16.16 17.09 27.70
C LEU A 92 -14.69 17.52 27.64
N PRO A 93 -14.35 18.54 26.83
CA PRO A 93 -12.99 19.05 26.77
C PRO A 93 -12.64 19.84 28.06
N PRO A 94 -11.35 20.11 28.28
CA PRO A 94 -10.89 21.02 29.33
C PRO A 94 -11.50 22.41 29.20
N ASP A 95 -11.46 23.17 30.31
CA ASP A 95 -12.05 24.52 30.43
C ASP A 95 -13.52 24.60 30.03
N SER A 96 -14.25 23.48 30.13
CA SER A 96 -15.66 23.46 29.83
C SER A 96 -16.51 23.35 31.10
N ARG A 97 -17.63 24.09 31.06
CA ARG A 97 -18.65 24.04 32.09
C ARG A 97 -19.97 23.59 31.50
N ARG A 98 -20.56 22.57 32.11
CA ARG A 98 -21.85 21.98 31.71
C ARG A 98 -22.71 21.70 32.93
N ALA A 99 -24.03 21.81 32.76
CA ALA A 99 -24.98 21.33 33.76
C ALA A 99 -26.04 20.44 33.13
N TYR A 100 -26.45 19.43 33.89
CA TYR A 100 -27.37 18.38 33.49
C TYR A 100 -28.53 18.30 34.48
N TRP A 101 -29.74 18.07 33.99
CA TRP A 101 -30.95 18.01 34.82
C TRP A 101 -31.04 16.65 35.52
N LYS A 102 -31.13 16.63 36.85
CA LYS A 102 -31.21 15.38 37.64
C LYS A 102 -32.47 14.55 37.35
N ASP A 103 -33.55 15.20 36.93
CA ASP A 103 -34.88 14.60 36.86
C ASP A 103 -35.07 13.67 35.65
N GLN A 104 -34.16 13.69 34.68
CA GLN A 104 -34.29 12.92 33.44
C GLN A 104 -33.57 11.57 33.49
N ALA A 105 -32.39 11.51 34.10
CA ALA A 105 -31.60 10.29 34.18
C ALA A 105 -30.59 10.36 35.34
N ARG A 106 -30.07 9.20 35.76
CA ARG A 106 -28.99 9.17 36.73
C ARG A 106 -27.69 9.56 36.05
N HIS A 107 -27.25 10.79 36.31
CA HIS A 107 -25.97 11.30 35.84
C HIS A 107 -24.83 10.98 36.81
N GLU A 108 -23.77 10.38 36.28
CA GLU A 108 -22.51 10.20 36.99
C GLU A 108 -21.41 10.94 36.20
N LEU A 109 -20.67 11.79 36.91
CA LEU A 109 -19.68 12.69 36.33
C LEU A 109 -18.31 12.31 36.86
N GLN A 110 -17.43 11.87 35.96
CA GLN A 110 -16.05 11.52 36.29
C GLN A 110 -15.10 12.54 35.69
N ARG A 111 -14.14 13.02 36.48
CA ARG A 111 -13.08 13.92 36.04
C ARG A 111 -11.79 13.13 35.91
N LEU A 112 -11.08 13.36 34.81
CA LEU A 112 -9.80 12.74 34.53
C LEU A 112 -8.76 13.83 34.35
N ASP A 113 -7.67 13.70 35.09
CA ASP A 113 -6.53 14.61 35.02
C ASP A 113 -5.61 14.23 33.85
N LEU A 114 -5.34 15.20 32.97
CA LEU A 114 -4.47 15.07 31.79
C LEU A 114 -2.99 15.30 32.12
N THR A 115 -2.65 15.77 33.32
CA THR A 115 -1.27 16.09 33.71
C THR A 115 -0.36 14.85 33.68
N HIS A 116 -0.94 13.67 33.85
CA HIS A 116 -0.23 12.39 33.95
C HIS A 116 -0.09 11.65 32.61
N GLY A 117 -0.63 12.21 31.52
CA GLY A 117 -0.48 11.65 30.17
C GLY A 117 -1.75 11.74 29.32
N GLN A 118 -1.55 11.56 28.01
CA GLN A 118 -2.63 11.66 27.01
C GLN A 118 -3.19 10.28 26.61
N CYS A 119 -2.64 9.19 27.12
CA CYS A 119 -3.06 7.82 26.78
C CYS A 119 -4.34 7.44 27.54
N LEU A 120 -5.28 6.79 26.86
CA LEU A 120 -6.49 6.26 27.46
C LEU A 120 -6.29 4.80 27.89
N ASP A 121 -6.86 4.46 29.05
CA ASP A 121 -6.92 3.08 29.51
C ASP A 121 -7.76 2.20 28.57
N ALA A 122 -7.37 0.92 28.45
CA ALA A 122 -8.02 -0.04 27.54
C ALA A 122 -9.54 -0.19 27.80
N GLU A 123 -9.97 -0.09 29.06
CA GLU A 123 -11.39 -0.13 29.42
C GLU A 123 -12.13 1.08 28.84
N LEU A 124 -11.54 2.27 28.93
CA LEU A 124 -12.14 3.50 28.42
C LEU A 124 -12.18 3.50 26.89
N VAL A 125 -11.12 3.01 26.24
CA VAL A 125 -11.09 2.79 24.78
C VAL A 125 -12.25 1.90 24.32
N THR A 126 -12.48 0.79 25.03
CA THR A 126 -13.59 -0.13 24.73
C THR A 126 -14.95 0.56 24.88
N ARG A 127 -15.12 1.37 25.92
CA ARG A 127 -16.36 2.14 26.16
C ARG A 127 -16.59 3.20 25.09
N LEU A 128 -15.54 3.89 24.65
CA LEU A 128 -15.58 4.96 23.64
C LEU A 128 -15.78 4.45 22.21
N ASN A 129 -15.50 3.19 21.93
CA ASN A 129 -15.74 2.58 20.61
C ASN A 129 -17.24 2.39 20.30
N ARG A 130 -18.13 2.76 21.22
CA ARG A 130 -19.59 2.70 21.03
C ARG A 130 -20.08 3.93 20.27
N PRO A 131 -20.99 3.76 19.29
CA PRO A 131 -21.59 4.90 18.60
C PRO A 131 -22.50 5.71 19.54
N GLY A 132 -22.68 7.00 19.21
CA GLY A 132 -23.63 7.89 19.90
C GLY A 132 -23.07 8.64 21.10
N ILE A 133 -21.75 8.63 21.31
CA ILE A 133 -21.08 9.43 22.33
C ILE A 133 -20.81 10.84 21.77
N ALA A 134 -21.24 11.87 22.51
CA ALA A 134 -20.94 13.26 22.17
C ALA A 134 -19.50 13.63 22.56
N GLY A 135 -18.87 14.57 21.82
CA GLY A 135 -17.53 15.07 22.13
C GLY A 135 -16.37 14.17 21.69
N MET A 136 -16.63 13.21 20.79
CA MET A 136 -15.61 12.30 20.24
C MET A 136 -14.50 13.02 19.45
N ASP A 137 -14.71 14.27 19.02
CA ASP A 137 -13.68 15.09 18.36
C ASP A 137 -12.45 15.33 19.25
N HIS A 138 -12.62 15.22 20.57
CA HIS A 138 -11.57 15.36 21.59
C HIS A 138 -10.82 14.05 21.87
N VAL A 139 -11.16 12.97 21.18
CA VAL A 139 -10.55 11.65 21.34
C VAL A 139 -10.02 11.16 20.00
N LEU A 140 -8.81 10.59 20.02
CA LEU A 140 -8.29 9.79 18.91
C LEU A 140 -8.41 8.32 19.30
N LEU A 141 -9.22 7.55 18.58
CA LEU A 141 -9.19 6.09 18.66
C LEU A 141 -8.42 5.56 17.45
N ALA A 142 -7.36 4.81 17.69
CA ALA A 142 -6.52 4.22 16.67
C ALA A 142 -6.55 2.69 16.80
N LEU A 143 -7.03 2.01 15.76
CA LEU A 143 -6.90 0.56 15.63
C LEU A 143 -5.67 0.26 14.78
N VAL A 144 -4.63 -0.28 15.39
CA VAL A 144 -3.42 -0.74 14.69
C VAL A 144 -3.66 -2.19 14.26
N PRO A 145 -3.76 -2.48 12.95
CA PRO A 145 -3.99 -3.85 12.47
C PRO A 145 -2.81 -4.78 12.76
N ALA A 146 -3.04 -6.09 12.61
CA ALA A 146 -1.96 -7.04 12.59
C ALA A 146 -0.92 -6.70 11.49
N PHE A 147 0.36 -6.94 11.79
CA PHE A 147 1.49 -6.63 10.92
C PHE A 147 1.68 -5.15 10.57
N HIS A 148 0.99 -4.26 11.29
CA HIS A 148 1.19 -2.83 11.21
C HIS A 148 1.73 -2.31 12.53
N VAL A 149 2.33 -1.15 12.43
CA VAL A 149 2.89 -0.40 13.55
C VAL A 149 2.35 1.02 13.45
N GLY A 150 1.77 1.53 14.54
CA GLY A 150 1.26 2.90 14.59
C GLY A 150 2.36 3.86 15.02
N VAL A 151 2.80 4.77 14.16
CA VAL A 151 3.73 5.84 14.54
C VAL A 151 2.93 6.96 15.20
N LEU A 152 3.10 7.10 16.51
CA LEU A 152 2.44 8.13 17.30
C LEU A 152 3.19 9.45 17.14
N LYS A 153 2.48 10.47 16.67
CA LYS A 153 2.95 11.84 16.54
C LYS A 153 2.14 12.75 17.46
N ILE A 154 2.82 13.48 18.33
CA ILE A 154 2.24 14.49 19.21
C ILE A 154 2.83 15.84 18.81
N ASP A 155 1.96 16.78 18.42
CA ASP A 155 2.34 18.11 17.94
C ASP A 155 3.38 18.07 16.81
N GLY A 156 3.28 17.05 15.95
CA GLY A 156 4.17 16.82 14.81
C GLY A 156 5.48 16.08 15.14
N VAL A 157 5.78 15.84 16.42
CA VAL A 157 6.98 15.10 16.88
C VAL A 157 6.66 13.63 17.07
N VAL A 158 7.53 12.75 16.59
CA VAL A 158 7.41 11.29 16.81
C VAL A 158 7.63 11.01 18.30
N ALA A 159 6.56 10.64 19.00
CA ALA A 159 6.58 10.36 20.43
C ALA A 159 6.86 8.88 20.72
N GLY A 160 6.49 7.99 19.81
CA GLY A 160 6.70 6.56 19.99
C GLY A 160 5.98 5.71 18.94
N VAL A 161 5.93 4.42 19.24
CA VAL A 161 5.37 3.39 18.37
C VAL A 161 4.30 2.61 19.13
N LEU A 162 3.20 2.31 18.44
CA LEU A 162 2.06 1.54 18.92
C LEU A 162 2.08 0.13 18.32
N GLU A 163 1.97 -0.86 19.19
CA GLU A 163 1.81 -2.27 18.80
C GLU A 163 0.40 -2.53 18.23
N PRO A 164 0.20 -3.64 17.48
CA PRO A 164 -1.12 -4.07 17.03
C PRO A 164 -2.15 -4.13 18.16
N GLY A 165 -3.29 -3.46 18.00
CA GLY A 165 -4.30 -3.34 19.05
C GLY A 165 -5.12 -2.05 18.94
N GLN A 166 -6.03 -1.88 19.90
CA GLN A 166 -6.80 -0.64 20.05
C GLN A 166 -6.07 0.29 21.02
N HIS A 167 -5.85 1.52 20.59
CA HIS A 167 -5.22 2.58 21.38
C HIS A 167 -6.11 3.81 21.38
N GLY A 168 -6.11 4.55 22.47
CA GLY A 168 -6.84 5.81 22.59
C GLY A 168 -5.94 6.92 23.10
N TYR A 169 -6.10 8.11 22.53
CA TYR A 169 -5.43 9.33 23.00
C TYR A 169 -6.37 10.51 23.15
N TRP A 170 -6.15 11.33 24.16
CA TRP A 170 -6.80 12.63 24.30
C TRP A 170 -6.24 13.61 23.27
N ARG A 171 -7.13 14.33 22.56
CA ARG A 171 -6.78 15.40 21.61
C ARG A 171 -7.02 16.78 22.19
N CYS A 172 -6.95 16.88 23.51
CA CYS A 172 -7.17 18.11 24.25
C CYS A 172 -5.82 18.79 24.48
N GLY A 173 -5.60 19.98 23.91
CA GLY A 173 -4.37 20.76 24.09
C GLY A 173 -3.20 20.37 23.17
N SER A 174 -3.14 19.13 22.70
CA SER A 174 -2.12 18.67 21.73
C SER A 174 -2.76 18.01 20.50
N GLN A 175 -2.09 18.17 19.35
CA GLN A 175 -2.42 17.47 18.12
C GLN A 175 -1.81 16.07 18.12
N VAL A 176 -2.63 15.08 18.48
CA VAL A 176 -2.25 13.68 18.40
C VAL A 176 -2.67 13.09 17.05
N ALA A 177 -1.74 12.43 16.37
CA ALA A 177 -1.97 11.69 15.14
C ALA A 177 -1.25 10.33 15.20
N VAL A 178 -1.84 9.33 14.55
CA VAL A 178 -1.22 8.00 14.40
C VAL A 178 -1.13 7.69 12.91
N GLU A 179 0.09 7.43 12.43
CA GLU A 179 0.36 6.99 11.07
C GLU A 179 0.57 5.49 11.05
N MET A 180 -0.23 4.76 10.29
CA MET A 180 -0.12 3.29 10.21
C MET A 180 0.94 2.91 9.18
N VAL A 181 1.93 2.14 9.62
CA VAL A 181 3.03 1.65 8.78
C VAL A 181 2.98 0.13 8.72
N ASP A 182 2.93 -0.43 7.52
CA ASP A 182 3.01 -1.87 7.29
C ASP A 182 4.46 -2.34 7.41
N THR A 183 4.72 -3.37 8.22
CA THR A 183 6.08 -3.90 8.42
C THR A 183 6.37 -5.14 7.57
N ARG A 184 5.41 -5.58 6.76
CA ARG A 184 5.59 -6.74 5.87
C ARG A 184 6.50 -6.40 4.70
N LEU A 185 6.88 -7.44 3.96
CA LEU A 185 7.61 -7.30 2.72
C LEU A 185 6.73 -6.63 1.65
N GLN A 186 7.22 -5.53 1.10
CA GLN A 186 6.54 -4.71 0.11
C GLN A 186 7.42 -4.57 -1.14
N ALA A 187 6.78 -4.46 -2.31
CA ALA A 187 7.48 -4.20 -3.56
C ALA A 187 7.53 -2.69 -3.83
N LEU A 188 8.73 -2.18 -4.11
CA LEU A 188 8.98 -0.82 -4.59
C LEU A 188 9.49 -0.90 -6.03
N GLU A 189 8.76 -0.29 -6.94
CA GLU A 189 9.12 -0.23 -8.35
C GLU A 189 9.76 1.12 -8.69
N VAL A 190 10.96 1.09 -9.25
CA VAL A 190 11.62 2.24 -9.86
C VAL A 190 11.50 2.09 -11.37
N SER A 191 10.56 2.81 -11.96
CA SER A 191 10.26 2.71 -13.39
C SER A 191 10.79 3.88 -14.20
N GLY A 192 11.05 3.62 -15.49
CA GLY A 192 11.31 4.65 -16.49
C GLY A 192 12.58 5.47 -16.29
N GLN A 193 13.65 4.86 -15.77
CA GLN A 193 14.94 5.54 -15.67
C GLN A 193 15.63 5.53 -17.03
N GLU A 194 15.82 6.71 -17.62
CA GLU A 194 16.63 6.89 -18.83
C GLU A 194 18.08 7.14 -18.45
N ILE A 195 18.98 6.24 -18.84
CA ILE A 195 20.37 6.23 -18.42
C ILE A 195 21.26 5.91 -19.63
N LEU A 196 22.32 6.71 -19.78
CA LEU A 196 23.35 6.50 -20.78
C LEU A 196 24.38 5.47 -20.29
N THR A 197 24.66 4.46 -21.08
CA THR A 197 25.73 3.48 -20.85
C THR A 197 27.12 4.06 -21.15
N ARG A 198 28.19 3.34 -20.80
CA ARG A 198 29.58 3.73 -21.04
C ARG A 198 29.88 3.97 -22.53
N ASP A 199 29.26 3.21 -23.40
CA ASP A 199 29.34 3.28 -24.87
C ASP A 199 28.34 4.25 -25.51
N LYS A 200 27.71 5.12 -24.70
CA LYS A 200 26.80 6.20 -25.14
C LYS A 200 25.49 5.71 -25.77
N VAL A 201 24.99 4.55 -25.33
CA VAL A 201 23.65 4.08 -25.69
C VAL A 201 22.66 4.52 -24.62
N ASN A 202 21.59 5.20 -25.00
CA ASN A 202 20.54 5.59 -24.07
C ASN A 202 19.59 4.40 -23.83
N LEU A 203 19.43 3.97 -22.58
CA LEU A 203 18.56 2.86 -22.20
C LEU A 203 17.48 3.34 -21.23
N ARG A 204 16.27 2.80 -21.39
CA ARG A 204 15.19 2.99 -20.41
C ARG A 204 15.01 1.72 -19.58
N LEU A 205 15.22 1.85 -18.27
CA LEU A 205 15.32 0.74 -17.33
C LEU A 205 14.22 0.80 -16.27
N SER A 206 13.78 -0.37 -15.82
CA SER A 206 12.89 -0.51 -14.65
C SER A 206 13.43 -1.58 -13.69
N LEU A 207 13.33 -1.31 -12.40
CA LEU A 207 13.85 -2.14 -11.31
C LEU A 207 12.75 -2.36 -10.27
N VAL A 208 12.69 -3.54 -9.66
CA VAL A 208 11.82 -3.83 -8.52
C VAL A 208 12.68 -4.26 -7.34
N ALA A 209 12.41 -3.68 -6.17
CA ALA A 209 13.02 -4.05 -4.91
C ALA A 209 11.94 -4.49 -3.91
N ASN A 210 12.12 -5.67 -3.32
CA ASN A 210 11.32 -6.12 -2.18
C ASN A 210 12.01 -5.67 -0.90
N TRP A 211 11.31 -4.92 -0.07
CA TRP A 211 11.85 -4.30 1.13
C TRP A 211 10.84 -4.35 2.27
N ARG A 212 11.30 -4.12 3.50
CA ARG A 212 10.45 -4.00 4.70
C ARG A 212 11.07 -3.05 5.71
N TYR A 213 10.27 -2.58 6.65
CA TYR A 213 10.77 -1.88 7.84
C TYR A 213 11.30 -2.89 8.86
N THR A 214 12.51 -2.64 9.36
CA THR A 214 13.10 -3.35 10.52
C THR A 214 12.96 -2.53 11.79
N ASP A 215 13.09 -1.21 11.69
CA ASP A 215 12.85 -0.26 12.77
C ASP A 215 12.14 0.99 12.23
N VAL A 216 10.83 1.06 12.48
CA VAL A 216 9.98 2.16 12.02
C VAL A 216 10.34 3.46 12.74
N LEU A 217 10.68 3.40 14.03
CA LEU A 217 10.99 4.59 14.82
C LEU A 217 12.31 5.20 14.37
N GLY A 218 13.35 4.37 14.21
CA GLY A 218 14.63 4.78 13.65
C GLY A 218 14.49 5.39 12.25
N ALA A 219 13.69 4.76 11.38
CA ALA A 219 13.46 5.23 10.02
C ALA A 219 12.79 6.62 9.99
N HIS A 220 11.66 6.79 10.70
CA HIS A 220 10.94 8.06 10.72
C HIS A 220 11.63 9.15 11.56
N GLY A 221 12.49 8.77 12.51
CA GLY A 221 13.29 9.71 13.30
C GLY A 221 14.45 10.32 12.51
N GLN A 222 15.08 9.54 11.63
CA GLN A 222 16.21 9.99 10.81
C GLN A 222 15.78 10.60 9.49
N MET A 223 14.64 10.15 8.93
CA MET A 223 14.17 10.53 7.62
C MET A 223 12.71 10.97 7.67
N SER A 224 12.42 12.13 7.08
CA SER A 224 11.03 12.61 6.96
C SER A 224 10.15 11.63 6.16
N LYS A 225 10.72 11.01 5.11
CA LYS A 225 10.05 10.04 4.24
C LYS A 225 10.98 8.89 3.86
N PRO A 226 11.01 7.80 4.65
CA PRO A 226 11.94 6.69 4.45
C PRO A 226 11.82 6.02 3.07
N VAL A 227 10.59 5.81 2.58
CA VAL A 227 10.34 5.16 1.28
C VAL A 227 10.87 5.99 0.10
N GLU A 228 10.68 7.31 0.14
CA GLU A 228 11.23 8.21 -0.89
C GLU A 228 12.77 8.22 -0.88
N HIS A 229 13.38 8.11 0.30
CA HIS A 229 14.83 7.96 0.42
C HIS A 229 15.32 6.67 -0.24
N LEU A 230 14.72 5.53 0.09
CA LEU A 230 15.05 4.24 -0.55
C LEU A 230 14.88 4.28 -2.06
N TYR A 231 13.78 4.87 -2.55
CA TYR A 231 13.52 5.06 -3.98
C TYR A 231 14.66 5.83 -4.66
N ARG A 232 15.16 6.89 -4.03
CA ARG A 232 16.28 7.69 -4.56
C ARG A 232 17.61 6.92 -4.54
N GLU A 233 17.90 6.14 -3.49
CA GLU A 233 19.12 5.33 -3.45
C GLU A 233 19.11 4.24 -4.52
N LEU A 234 17.96 3.61 -4.78
CA LEU A 234 17.78 2.68 -5.90
C LEU A 234 18.06 3.37 -7.25
N GLN A 235 17.55 4.58 -7.46
CA GLN A 235 17.84 5.36 -8.68
C GLN A 235 19.33 5.65 -8.85
N PHE A 236 20.00 6.09 -7.79
CA PHE A 236 21.44 6.37 -7.84
C PHE A 236 22.27 5.12 -8.04
N GLY A 237 21.89 4.00 -7.42
CA GLY A 237 22.48 2.69 -7.66
C GLY A 237 22.37 2.29 -9.12
N LEU A 238 21.16 2.38 -9.69
CA LEU A 238 20.92 2.02 -11.08
C LEU A 238 21.75 2.88 -12.05
N ARG A 239 21.81 4.20 -11.83
CA ARG A 239 22.63 5.12 -12.63
C ARG A 239 24.12 4.79 -12.55
N ALA A 240 24.63 4.49 -11.37
CA ALA A 240 26.03 4.13 -11.19
C ALA A 240 26.37 2.77 -11.86
N ALA A 241 25.50 1.78 -11.69
CA ALA A 241 25.70 0.44 -12.23
C ALA A 241 25.70 0.42 -13.77
N VAL A 242 24.81 1.20 -14.39
CA VAL A 242 24.65 1.26 -15.86
C VAL A 242 25.68 2.18 -16.49
N GLY A 243 25.98 3.34 -15.88
CA GLY A 243 26.90 4.33 -16.44
C GLY A 243 28.36 3.86 -16.54
N THR A 244 28.72 2.80 -15.80
CA THR A 244 30.08 2.23 -15.79
C THR A 244 30.25 1.04 -16.74
N ARG A 245 29.16 0.56 -17.35
CA ARG A 245 29.11 -0.67 -18.17
C ARG A 245 28.69 -0.39 -19.61
N THR A 246 29.07 -1.25 -20.54
CA THR A 246 28.64 -1.17 -21.94
C THR A 246 27.28 -1.85 -22.14
N LEU A 247 26.63 -1.59 -23.28
CA LEU A 247 25.37 -2.26 -23.61
C LEU A 247 25.52 -3.78 -23.62
N ASP A 248 26.55 -4.31 -24.27
CA ASP A 248 26.75 -5.75 -24.42
C ASP A 248 26.92 -6.45 -23.06
N GLU A 249 27.70 -5.88 -22.14
CA GLU A 249 27.88 -6.38 -20.77
C GLU A 249 26.53 -6.48 -20.03
N LEU A 250 25.65 -5.47 -20.21
CA LEU A 250 24.33 -5.41 -19.57
C LEU A 250 23.32 -6.40 -20.20
N LEU A 251 23.45 -6.70 -21.50
CA LEU A 251 22.60 -7.66 -22.20
C LEU A 251 23.02 -9.11 -21.91
N GLU A 252 24.31 -9.37 -21.77
CA GLU A 252 24.86 -10.68 -21.44
C GLU A 252 24.56 -11.10 -20.00
N ASN A 253 24.76 -10.19 -19.03
CA ASN A 253 24.57 -10.51 -17.62
C ASN A 253 23.85 -9.39 -16.85
N LYS A 254 22.53 -9.51 -16.78
CA LYS A 254 21.66 -8.58 -16.04
C LYS A 254 21.90 -8.59 -14.53
N GLN A 255 22.38 -9.70 -13.97
CA GLN A 255 22.64 -9.86 -12.53
C GLN A 255 23.72 -8.87 -12.04
N LEU A 256 24.61 -8.44 -12.93
CA LEU A 256 25.66 -7.46 -12.60
C LEU A 256 25.07 -6.12 -12.11
N ILE A 257 23.90 -5.73 -12.61
CA ILE A 257 23.21 -4.53 -12.15
C ILE A 257 22.69 -4.78 -10.73
N ASP A 258 22.03 -5.91 -10.52
CA ASP A 258 21.41 -6.26 -9.24
C ASP A 258 22.46 -6.29 -8.12
N ASP A 259 23.62 -6.91 -8.39
CA ASP A 259 24.72 -7.01 -7.43
C ASP A 259 25.31 -5.64 -7.09
N SER A 260 25.57 -4.80 -8.11
CA SER A 260 26.11 -3.44 -7.90
C SER A 260 25.14 -2.52 -7.16
N VAL A 261 23.84 -2.62 -7.43
CA VAL A 261 22.84 -1.83 -6.69
C VAL A 261 22.74 -2.34 -5.25
N THR A 262 22.75 -3.66 -5.06
CA THR A 262 22.70 -4.28 -3.73
C THR A 262 23.89 -3.87 -2.87
N GLU A 263 25.11 -3.91 -3.40
CA GLU A 263 26.33 -3.49 -2.69
C GLU A 263 26.24 -2.02 -2.24
N ARG A 264 25.75 -1.13 -3.11
CA ARG A 264 25.54 0.28 -2.76
C ARG A 264 24.52 0.43 -1.63
N LEU A 265 23.41 -0.28 -1.70
CA LEU A 265 22.37 -0.23 -0.66
C LEU A 265 22.89 -0.78 0.67
N GLN A 266 23.68 -1.84 0.66
CA GLN A 266 24.33 -2.38 1.86
C GLN A 266 25.29 -1.38 2.53
N ALA A 267 25.88 -0.46 1.76
CA ALA A 267 26.72 0.60 2.30
C ALA A 267 25.93 1.79 2.88
N GLN A 268 24.72 2.08 2.36
CA GLN A 268 23.95 3.28 2.71
C GLN A 268 22.79 3.04 3.69
N LEU A 269 22.19 1.85 3.67
CA LEU A 269 21.03 1.49 4.49
C LEU A 269 21.32 1.10 5.96
N PRO A 270 22.54 0.71 6.39
CA PRO A 270 22.77 0.38 7.79
C PRO A 270 22.35 1.53 8.73
N GLY A 271 21.51 1.20 9.72
CA GLY A 271 20.98 2.19 10.68
C GLY A 271 19.74 2.96 10.20
N SER A 272 19.32 2.83 8.95
CA SER A 272 18.13 3.54 8.41
C SER A 272 16.78 2.96 8.85
N GLY A 273 16.76 1.78 9.47
CA GLY A 273 15.52 1.05 9.83
C GLY A 273 14.80 0.41 8.64
N LEU A 274 15.44 0.37 7.47
CA LEU A 274 14.95 -0.27 6.25
C LEU A 274 15.82 -1.49 5.90
N GLU A 275 15.18 -2.55 5.42
CA GLU A 275 15.85 -3.75 4.91
C GLU A 275 15.35 -4.05 3.49
N VAL A 276 16.28 -4.29 2.57
CA VAL A 276 15.98 -4.73 1.21
C VAL A 276 16.26 -6.23 1.13
N GLY A 277 15.21 -7.02 0.95
CA GLY A 277 15.29 -8.49 0.91
C GLY A 277 15.72 -9.03 -0.45
N SER A 278 15.18 -8.48 -1.55
CA SER A 278 15.60 -8.87 -2.90
C SER A 278 15.47 -7.71 -3.87
N LEU A 279 16.30 -7.70 -4.90
CA LEU A 279 16.33 -6.66 -5.92
C LEU A 279 16.50 -7.32 -7.29
N GLY A 280 15.77 -6.84 -8.28
CA GLY A 280 15.82 -7.41 -9.62
C GLY A 280 15.44 -6.40 -10.70
N LEU A 281 16.24 -6.39 -11.77
CA LEU A 281 15.92 -5.65 -12.99
C LEU A 281 14.70 -6.25 -13.68
N ARG A 282 13.65 -5.43 -13.86
CA ARG A 282 12.42 -5.85 -14.53
C ARG A 282 12.57 -5.81 -16.04
N ASP A 283 12.91 -4.64 -16.58
CA ASP A 283 12.91 -4.40 -18.02
C ASP A 283 14.08 -3.52 -18.47
N ILE A 284 14.62 -3.83 -19.65
CA ILE A 284 15.54 -2.99 -20.42
C ILE A 284 14.90 -2.66 -21.76
N ILE A 285 14.66 -1.37 -22.00
CA ILE A 285 14.08 -0.87 -23.23
C ILE A 285 15.16 -0.13 -24.02
N LEU A 286 15.44 -0.65 -25.20
CA LEU A 286 16.38 -0.09 -26.17
C LEU A 286 15.69 0.92 -27.09
N PRO A 287 16.40 1.97 -27.55
CA PRO A 287 15.91 2.83 -28.63
C PRO A 287 15.66 2.00 -29.90
N GLY A 288 14.65 2.38 -30.69
CA GLY A 288 14.24 1.64 -31.89
C GLY A 288 15.35 1.45 -32.92
N GLU A 289 16.18 2.49 -33.11
CA GLU A 289 17.32 2.45 -34.03
C GLU A 289 18.36 1.41 -33.58
N MET A 290 18.74 1.41 -32.30
CA MET A 290 19.71 0.47 -31.75
C MET A 290 19.21 -0.97 -31.80
N LYS A 291 17.93 -1.21 -31.49
CA LYS A 291 17.31 -2.54 -31.59
C LYS A 291 17.41 -3.09 -33.03
N THR A 292 17.22 -2.22 -34.01
CA THR A 292 17.29 -2.60 -35.43
C THR A 292 18.72 -2.94 -35.85
N LEU A 293 19.70 -2.13 -35.45
CA LEU A 293 21.12 -2.38 -35.72
C LEU A 293 21.60 -3.69 -35.08
N LEU A 294 21.28 -3.91 -33.81
CA LEU A 294 21.66 -5.14 -33.09
C LEU A 294 21.05 -6.39 -33.77
N ALA A 295 19.80 -6.31 -34.21
CA ALA A 295 19.16 -7.39 -34.94
C ALA A 295 19.90 -7.73 -36.25
N GLN A 296 20.33 -6.71 -37.01
CA GLN A 296 21.11 -6.89 -38.24
C GLN A 296 22.48 -7.52 -37.97
N VAL A 297 23.17 -7.09 -36.91
CA VAL A 297 24.48 -7.64 -36.50
C VAL A 297 24.33 -9.12 -36.14
N VAL A 298 23.35 -9.46 -35.29
CA VAL A 298 23.09 -10.84 -34.87
C VAL A 298 22.69 -11.72 -36.07
N GLU A 299 21.91 -11.19 -37.02
CA GLU A 299 21.55 -11.91 -38.24
C GLU A 299 22.79 -12.19 -39.11
N ALA A 300 23.66 -11.19 -39.30
CA ALA A 300 24.90 -11.34 -40.06
C ALA A 300 25.87 -12.35 -39.41
N GLU A 301 26.02 -12.31 -38.07
CA GLU A 301 26.84 -13.27 -37.32
C GLU A 301 26.32 -14.70 -37.45
N LYS A 302 25.00 -14.91 -37.29
CA LYS A 302 24.38 -16.22 -37.49
C LYS A 302 24.53 -16.72 -38.91
N ALA A 303 24.39 -15.85 -39.92
CA ALA A 303 24.60 -16.21 -41.32
C ALA A 303 26.06 -16.59 -41.61
N ALA A 304 27.02 -15.88 -41.01
CA ALA A 304 28.44 -16.21 -41.11
C ALA A 304 28.74 -17.57 -40.45
N GLN A 305 28.23 -17.80 -39.23
CA GLN A 305 28.41 -19.04 -38.50
C GLN A 305 27.81 -20.24 -39.26
N ALA A 306 26.59 -20.08 -39.79
CA ALA A 306 25.94 -21.10 -40.63
C ALA A 306 26.78 -21.42 -41.88
N ASN A 307 27.37 -20.41 -42.53
CA ASN A 307 28.24 -20.63 -43.68
C ASN A 307 29.53 -21.39 -43.33
N VAL A 308 30.13 -21.13 -42.17
CA VAL A 308 31.32 -21.87 -41.70
C VAL A 308 30.97 -23.33 -41.43
N ILE A 309 29.84 -23.59 -40.77
CA ILE A 309 29.36 -24.95 -40.51
C ILE A 309 29.11 -25.68 -41.84
N ARG A 310 28.37 -25.05 -42.76
CA ARG A 310 28.09 -25.61 -44.09
C ARG A 310 29.36 -25.96 -44.85
N ARG A 311 30.34 -25.05 -44.93
CA ARG A 311 31.61 -25.31 -45.61
C ARG A 311 32.41 -26.44 -44.96
N ARG A 312 32.37 -26.53 -43.63
CA ARG A 312 33.03 -27.61 -42.88
C ARG A 312 32.37 -28.95 -43.16
N GLU A 313 31.04 -29.00 -43.18
CA GLU A 313 30.26 -30.18 -43.53
C GLU A 313 30.50 -30.61 -44.99
N GLU A 314 30.47 -29.68 -45.94
CA GLU A 314 30.78 -29.94 -47.36
C GLU A 314 32.20 -30.52 -47.54
N THR A 315 33.18 -29.97 -46.82
CA THR A 315 34.57 -30.47 -46.84
C THR A 315 34.66 -31.87 -46.24
N GLN A 316 33.99 -32.13 -45.11
CA GLN A 316 33.97 -33.44 -44.47
C GLN A 316 33.28 -34.49 -45.34
N ALA A 317 32.16 -34.15 -45.97
CA ALA A 317 31.46 -34.99 -46.93
C ALA A 317 32.35 -35.32 -48.14
N THR A 318 33.01 -34.32 -48.71
CA THR A 318 33.93 -34.51 -49.86
C THR A 318 35.11 -35.41 -49.50
N ARG A 319 35.70 -35.24 -48.31
CA ARG A 319 36.78 -36.12 -47.82
C ARG A 319 36.30 -37.55 -47.62
N SER A 320 35.10 -37.75 -47.08
CA SER A 320 34.50 -39.07 -46.91
C SER A 320 34.26 -39.75 -48.27
N LEU A 321 33.74 -39.00 -49.26
CA LEU A 321 33.57 -39.49 -50.63
C LEU A 321 34.90 -39.87 -51.28
N LEU A 322 35.94 -39.03 -51.14
CA LEU A 322 37.28 -39.33 -51.67
C LEU A 322 37.87 -40.59 -51.04
N ASN A 323 37.75 -40.75 -49.72
CA ASN A 323 38.22 -41.97 -49.05
C ASN A 323 37.46 -43.20 -49.54
N THR A 324 36.14 -43.08 -49.71
CA THR A 324 35.29 -44.14 -50.27
C THR A 324 35.73 -44.52 -51.68
N ALA A 325 35.98 -43.52 -52.55
CA ALA A 325 36.48 -43.73 -53.91
C ALA A 325 37.84 -44.43 -53.92
N LYS A 326 38.77 -44.05 -53.04
CA LYS A 326 40.08 -44.71 -52.91
C LYS A 326 39.99 -46.18 -52.47
N VAL A 327 39.04 -46.53 -51.60
CA VAL A 327 38.81 -47.94 -51.22
C VAL A 327 38.23 -48.75 -52.39
N MET A 328 37.45 -48.11 -53.26
CA MET A 328 36.89 -48.74 -54.47
C MET A 328 37.92 -48.84 -55.60
N GLU A 329 38.91 -47.96 -55.63
CA GLU A 329 40.00 -47.96 -56.60
C GLU A 329 40.83 -49.24 -56.45
N GLY A 330 40.69 -50.16 -57.42
CA GLY A 330 41.33 -51.49 -57.40
C GLY A 330 40.48 -52.63 -56.81
N ASN A 331 39.24 -52.38 -56.36
CA ASN A 331 38.32 -53.42 -55.88
C ASN A 331 36.99 -53.43 -56.65
N PRO A 332 36.88 -54.21 -57.75
CA PRO A 332 35.68 -54.23 -58.60
C PRO A 332 34.43 -54.76 -57.87
N THR A 333 34.57 -55.63 -56.86
CA THR A 333 33.44 -56.10 -56.06
C THR A 333 32.85 -55.00 -55.19
N ALA A 334 33.69 -54.15 -54.58
CA ALA A 334 33.24 -53.00 -53.78
C ALA A 334 32.52 -51.95 -54.62
N LEU A 335 32.99 -51.68 -55.84
CA LEU A 335 32.31 -50.80 -56.79
C LEU A 335 30.93 -51.35 -57.17
N ARG A 336 30.84 -52.64 -57.50
CA ARG A 336 29.57 -53.29 -57.84
C ARG A 336 28.56 -53.27 -56.70
N LEU A 337 29.02 -53.46 -55.46
CA LEU A 337 28.16 -53.31 -54.27
C LEU A 337 27.64 -51.88 -54.13
N LYS A 338 28.47 -50.86 -54.40
CA LYS A 338 28.03 -49.45 -54.33
C LYS A 338 27.02 -49.09 -55.42
N GLU A 339 27.21 -49.62 -56.63
CA GLU A 339 26.23 -49.49 -57.70
C GLU A 339 24.87 -50.07 -57.29
N LEU A 340 24.86 -51.26 -56.70
CA LEU A 340 23.65 -51.92 -56.21
C LEU A 340 23.00 -51.12 -55.06
N GLU A 341 23.77 -50.62 -54.09
CA GLU A 341 23.25 -49.75 -53.01
C GLU A 341 22.62 -48.46 -53.56
N THR A 342 23.22 -47.89 -54.61
CA THR A 342 22.70 -46.68 -55.28
C THR A 342 21.41 -46.99 -56.03
N LEU A 343 21.35 -48.14 -56.72
CA LEU A 343 20.14 -48.62 -57.38
C LEU A 343 19.02 -48.93 -56.39
N GLU A 344 19.34 -49.53 -55.24
CA GLU A 344 18.39 -49.77 -54.14
C GLU A 344 17.78 -48.46 -53.64
N ARG A 345 18.62 -47.45 -53.35
CA ARG A 345 18.14 -46.11 -52.96
C ARG A 345 17.26 -45.43 -54.00
N VAL A 346 17.59 -45.59 -55.28
CA VAL A 346 16.76 -45.04 -56.37
C VAL A 346 15.43 -45.79 -56.45
N ALA A 347 15.45 -47.12 -56.34
CA ALA A 347 14.25 -47.95 -56.35
C ALA A 347 13.33 -47.64 -55.16
N GLU A 348 13.88 -47.40 -53.96
CA GLU A 348 13.15 -46.98 -52.76
C GLU A 348 12.39 -45.66 -52.95
N ARG A 349 12.92 -44.76 -53.80
CA ARG A 349 12.32 -43.45 -54.08
C ARG A 349 11.24 -43.48 -55.16
N ILE A 350 11.02 -44.63 -55.80
CA ILE A 350 10.02 -44.82 -56.86
C ILE A 350 8.82 -45.56 -56.28
N ASP A 351 7.80 -44.81 -55.84
CA ASP A 351 6.54 -45.38 -55.30
C ASP A 351 5.65 -46.07 -56.36
N ARG A 352 5.86 -45.77 -57.66
CA ARG A 352 5.07 -46.35 -58.75
C ARG A 352 5.90 -46.50 -60.03
N ILE A 353 6.14 -47.75 -60.42
CA ILE A 353 6.67 -48.08 -61.74
C ILE A 353 5.47 -48.30 -62.67
N SER A 354 5.24 -47.38 -63.61
CA SER A 354 4.21 -47.54 -64.64
C SER A 354 4.80 -48.29 -65.82
N VAL A 355 4.46 -49.57 -65.95
CA VAL A 355 4.93 -50.42 -67.04
C VAL A 355 3.96 -50.29 -68.23
N PHE A 356 4.45 -49.73 -69.34
CA PHE A 356 3.73 -49.71 -70.62
C PHE A 356 4.07 -50.97 -71.42
N GLY A 357 3.37 -52.05 -71.12
CA GLY A 357 3.55 -53.37 -71.75
C GLY A 357 3.19 -54.44 -70.74
N GLY A 358 2.11 -55.19 -70.98
CA GLY A 358 1.51 -56.10 -69.99
C GLY A 358 2.49 -57.11 -69.35
N LEU A 359 2.03 -57.74 -68.26
CA LEU A 359 2.84 -58.58 -67.35
C LEU A 359 3.83 -59.56 -68.02
N ASP A 360 3.51 -60.09 -69.21
CA ASP A 360 4.38 -61.02 -69.95
C ASP A 360 5.73 -60.41 -70.36
N GLN A 361 5.76 -59.10 -70.64
CA GLN A 361 7.00 -58.42 -71.05
C GLN A 361 7.94 -58.18 -69.87
N VAL A 362 7.39 -58.09 -68.65
CA VAL A 362 8.14 -57.97 -67.39
C VAL A 362 8.68 -59.32 -66.94
N LEU A 363 7.89 -60.39 -67.08
CA LEU A 363 8.28 -61.73 -66.63
C LEU A 363 9.38 -62.36 -67.51
N ASN A 364 9.41 -62.05 -68.80
CA ASN A 364 10.37 -62.65 -69.75
C ASN A 364 11.45 -61.68 -70.25
N GLY A 365 11.44 -60.43 -69.79
CA GLY A 365 12.29 -59.36 -70.29
C GLY A 365 13.41 -58.94 -69.33
N MET A 366 14.29 -59.86 -68.92
CA MET A 366 15.58 -59.44 -68.34
C MET A 366 16.72 -59.53 -69.36
N VAL A 367 17.15 -58.34 -69.78
CA VAL A 367 18.55 -57.89 -69.95
C VAL A 367 19.45 -58.71 -70.90
N SER A 368 19.58 -58.24 -72.15
CA SER A 368 20.83 -58.40 -72.90
C SER A 368 21.73 -57.18 -72.66
N LEU A 369 22.78 -57.35 -71.84
CA LEU A 369 23.90 -56.42 -71.84
C LEU A 369 24.79 -56.74 -73.04
N LYS A 370 24.78 -55.88 -74.07
CA LYS A 370 25.83 -55.91 -75.10
C LYS A 370 27.12 -55.38 -74.46
N ALA A 371 28.14 -56.22 -74.40
CA ALA A 371 29.50 -55.78 -74.20
C ALA A 371 29.95 -55.02 -75.45
N GLY A 372 30.42 -53.78 -75.26
CA GLY A 372 31.03 -52.91 -76.27
C GLY A 372 32.10 -52.08 -75.60
#